data_AF-A0A4Q5MWZ2-F1
#
_entry.id   AF-A0A4Q5MWZ2-F1
#
_cell.length_a   1.000
_cell.length_b   1.000
_cell.length_c   1.000
_cell.angle_alpha   90.00
_cell.angle_beta   90.00
_cell.angle_gamma   90.00
#
_symmetry.space_group_name_H-M   'P 1'
#
loop_
_entity.id
_entity.type
_entity.pdbx_description
1 polymer ?
#
loop_
_entity_poly.entity_id
_entity_poly.type
_entity_poly.pdbx_seq_one_letter_code
_entity_poly.pdbx_strand_id
1 'polypeptide(L)'
;MSDEVDLPDGDAVAAFWELARRQVGLGRLGVIVGPSPTESIPPPAWAFGDSPELADGLLAAVLNGTKTACSSGVWEYETATDAQGGTGTEALPQEGDLSIILDGRGHPRALVRTTSVRIAAFAEVDAEFARLEGEDDLSLEAWRIGHQAYFSRSQAAHGVAPVDPAVESSGFDESVQLVLEQFELRYPPRRSPSDDATADHISR
;
A
#
# COMPACT_ATOMS: atom_id res chain seq x y z
N MET A 1 23.00 -17.31 -6.32
CA MET A 1 21.82 -17.12 -7.19
C MET A 1 21.26 -15.81 -6.70
N SER A 2 21.56 -14.73 -7.41
CA SER A 2 21.14 -13.39 -7.00
C SER A 2 19.64 -13.36 -7.10
N ASP A 3 18.97 -13.06 -5.99
CA ASP A 3 17.55 -12.71 -6.02
C ASP A 3 17.46 -11.42 -6.82
N GLU A 4 17.08 -11.56 -8.09
CA GLU A 4 16.62 -10.45 -8.91
C GLU A 4 15.35 -9.97 -8.24
N VAL A 5 15.45 -8.86 -7.50
CA VAL A 5 14.26 -8.15 -7.02
C VAL A 5 13.46 -7.83 -8.27
N ASP A 6 12.31 -8.49 -8.43
CA ASP A 6 11.43 -8.35 -9.59
C ASP A 6 10.82 -6.95 -9.52
N LEU A 7 11.61 -5.96 -9.95
CA LEU A 7 11.19 -4.58 -10.03
C LEU A 7 9.97 -4.55 -10.95
N PRO A 8 8.92 -3.79 -10.60
CA PRO A 8 7.72 -3.73 -11.42
C PRO A 8 8.09 -3.38 -12.86
N ASP A 9 7.48 -4.09 -13.81
CA ASP A 9 7.65 -3.81 -15.23
C ASP A 9 7.26 -2.35 -15.51
N GLY A 10 8.27 -1.51 -15.71
CA GLY A 10 8.10 -0.06 -15.85
C GLY A 10 7.20 0.31 -17.03
N ASP A 11 7.17 -0.50 -18.08
CA ASP A 11 6.29 -0.29 -19.24
C ASP A 11 4.83 -0.59 -18.87
N ALA A 12 4.59 -1.65 -18.09
CA ALA A 12 3.26 -1.98 -17.59
C ALA A 12 2.72 -0.91 -16.63
N VAL A 13 3.56 -0.41 -15.71
CA VAL A 13 3.21 0.68 -14.79
C VAL A 13 2.88 1.96 -15.54
N ALA A 14 3.71 2.34 -16.53
CA ALA A 14 3.45 3.51 -17.36
C ALA A 14 2.14 3.39 -18.15
N ALA A 15 1.88 2.22 -18.76
CA ALA A 15 0.65 1.97 -19.49
C ALA A 15 -0.60 2.01 -18.60
N PHE A 16 -0.51 1.44 -17.39
CA PHE A 16 -1.58 1.52 -16.40
C PHE A 16 -1.84 2.95 -15.96
N TRP A 17 -0.79 3.72 -15.67
CA TRP A 17 -0.90 5.11 -15.26
C TRP A 17 -1.59 5.97 -16.32
N GLU A 18 -1.22 5.80 -17.60
CA GLU A 18 -1.86 6.48 -18.73
C GLU A 18 -3.38 6.21 -18.79
N LEU A 19 -3.80 4.97 -18.53
CA LEU A 19 -5.20 4.60 -18.51
C LEU A 19 -5.91 5.20 -17.29
N ALA A 20 -5.35 5.01 -16.10
CA ALA A 20 -5.94 5.43 -14.84
C ALA A 20 -6.11 6.96 -14.77
N ARG A 21 -5.05 7.73 -15.06
CA ARG A 21 -5.06 9.20 -14.97
C ARG A 21 -6.14 9.85 -15.85
N ARG A 22 -6.37 9.28 -17.06
CA ARG A 22 -7.43 9.73 -17.97
C ARG A 22 -8.81 9.53 -17.39
N GLN A 23 -9.06 8.40 -16.74
CA GLN A 23 -10.38 8.10 -16.17
C GLN A 23 -10.67 8.90 -14.91
N VAL A 24 -9.67 9.17 -14.08
CA VAL A 24 -9.83 9.96 -12.85
C VAL A 24 -9.79 11.47 -13.08
N GLY A 25 -9.67 11.92 -14.34
CA GLY A 25 -9.70 13.34 -14.74
C GLY A 25 -8.40 14.11 -14.49
N LEU A 26 -7.33 13.42 -14.10
CA LEU A 26 -5.97 13.98 -13.98
C LEU A 26 -5.40 14.14 -15.40
N GLY A 27 -5.50 15.37 -15.93
CA GLY A 27 -5.18 15.69 -17.32
C GLY A 27 -6.18 16.60 -18.02
N ARG A 28 -7.32 16.94 -17.37
CA ARG A 28 -8.33 17.86 -17.95
C ARG A 28 -7.86 19.32 -18.03
N LEU A 29 -6.85 19.72 -17.25
CA LEU A 29 -6.25 21.07 -17.29
C LEU A 29 -5.04 21.17 -18.25
N GLY A 30 -4.43 20.05 -18.64
CA GLY A 30 -3.27 20.01 -19.52
C GLY A 30 -3.53 20.51 -20.95
N VAL A 31 -4.80 20.59 -21.37
CA VAL A 31 -5.19 21.15 -22.69
C VAL A 31 -5.07 22.68 -22.73
N ILE A 32 -5.16 23.35 -21.57
CA ILE A 32 -5.14 24.82 -21.49
C ILE A 32 -3.75 25.33 -21.07
N VAL A 33 -3.02 24.58 -20.23
CA VAL A 33 -1.77 25.03 -19.58
C VAL A 33 -0.54 24.17 -19.96
N GLY A 34 -0.74 23.03 -20.64
CA GLY A 34 0.28 21.98 -20.78
C GLY A 34 0.27 21.03 -19.57
N PRO A 35 0.71 19.76 -19.71
CA PRO A 35 0.78 18.85 -18.56
C PRO A 35 1.76 19.40 -17.51
N SER A 36 1.37 19.40 -16.24
CA SER A 36 2.34 19.65 -15.17
C SER A 36 3.27 18.43 -15.05
N PRO A 37 4.55 18.60 -14.68
CA PRO A 37 5.50 17.48 -14.57
C PRO A 37 4.98 16.34 -13.66
N THR A 38 4.23 16.71 -12.62
CA THR A 38 3.61 15.81 -11.64
C THR A 38 2.49 14.95 -12.23
N GLU A 39 1.84 15.38 -13.31
CA GLU A 39 0.77 14.61 -13.97
C GLU A 39 1.29 13.58 -14.99
N SER A 40 2.57 13.70 -15.40
CA SER A 40 3.19 12.84 -16.42
C SER A 40 3.98 11.65 -15.87
N ILE A 41 4.49 11.76 -14.64
CA ILE A 41 5.31 10.71 -14.03
C ILE A 41 4.36 9.75 -13.28
N PRO A 42 4.45 8.43 -13.49
CA PRO A 42 3.70 7.47 -12.69
C PRO A 42 4.01 7.64 -11.21
N PRO A 43 3.00 7.58 -10.32
CA PRO A 43 3.25 7.53 -8.89
C PRO A 43 4.01 6.25 -8.50
N PRO A 44 4.54 6.17 -7.26
CA PRO A 44 5.14 4.94 -6.75
C PRO A 44 4.23 3.72 -6.95
N ALA A 45 4.84 2.60 -7.32
CA ALA A 45 4.16 1.34 -7.56
C ALA A 45 4.71 0.25 -6.64
N TRP A 46 3.84 -0.36 -5.84
CA TRP A 46 4.23 -1.31 -4.80
C TRP A 46 3.12 -2.35 -4.54
N ALA A 47 3.48 -3.48 -3.93
CA ALA A 47 2.54 -4.55 -3.55
C ALA A 47 2.36 -4.60 -2.03
N PHE A 48 1.19 -5.02 -1.58
CA PHE A 48 0.96 -5.26 -0.16
C PHE A 48 1.62 -6.56 0.32
N GLY A 49 2.02 -6.59 1.59
CA GLY A 49 2.55 -7.80 2.23
C GLY A 49 3.93 -8.21 1.73
N ASP A 50 4.40 -9.37 2.19
CA ASP A 50 5.72 -9.92 1.90
C ASP A 50 5.68 -11.23 1.10
N SER A 51 4.53 -11.58 0.52
CA SER A 51 4.36 -12.73 -0.38
C SER A 51 3.38 -12.47 -1.51
N PRO A 52 3.52 -13.13 -2.68
CA PRO A 52 2.59 -13.02 -3.78
C PRO A 52 1.13 -13.30 -3.40
N GLU A 53 0.90 -14.35 -2.60
CA GLU A 53 -0.45 -14.75 -2.18
C GLU A 53 -1.09 -13.69 -1.26
N LEU A 54 -0.29 -13.10 -0.37
CA LEU A 54 -0.76 -12.03 0.50
C LEU A 54 -1.05 -10.76 -0.29
N ALA A 55 -0.17 -10.39 -1.24
CA ALA A 55 -0.38 -9.26 -2.13
C ALA A 55 -1.70 -9.40 -2.92
N ASP A 56 -1.97 -10.57 -3.50
CA ASP A 56 -3.21 -10.85 -4.22
C ASP A 56 -4.45 -10.73 -3.32
N GLY A 57 -4.38 -11.29 -2.11
CA GLY A 57 -5.48 -11.23 -1.14
C GLY A 57 -5.81 -9.81 -0.69
N LEU A 58 -4.78 -9.03 -0.33
CA LEU A 58 -4.92 -7.65 0.13
C LEU A 58 -5.36 -6.72 -1.00
N LEU A 59 -4.85 -6.91 -2.21
CA LEU A 59 -5.34 -6.19 -3.39
C LEU A 59 -6.82 -6.48 -3.64
N ALA A 60 -7.27 -7.73 -3.51
CA ALA A 60 -8.68 -8.07 -3.66
C ALA A 60 -9.55 -7.34 -2.61
N ALA A 61 -9.06 -7.21 -1.37
CA ALA A 61 -9.71 -6.42 -0.31
C ALA A 61 -9.73 -4.91 -0.62
N VAL A 62 -8.71 -4.37 -1.28
CA VAL A 62 -8.74 -2.97 -1.75
C VAL A 62 -9.78 -2.79 -2.86
N LEU A 63 -9.82 -3.70 -3.83
CA LEU A 63 -10.72 -3.63 -4.98
C LEU A 63 -12.19 -3.81 -4.60
N ASN A 64 -12.50 -4.69 -3.64
CA ASN A 64 -13.85 -4.85 -3.10
C ASN A 64 -14.21 -3.74 -2.09
N GLY A 65 -13.20 -3.02 -1.59
CA GLY A 65 -13.33 -1.87 -0.73
C GLY A 65 -13.46 -2.15 0.76
N THR A 66 -13.10 -3.35 1.23
CA THR A 66 -12.98 -3.67 2.65
C THR A 66 -11.67 -3.16 3.25
N LYS A 67 -10.57 -3.17 2.46
CA LYS A 67 -9.29 -2.56 2.86
C LYS A 67 -9.21 -1.13 2.34
N THR A 68 -9.09 -0.18 3.26
CA THR A 68 -9.04 1.27 3.04
C THR A 68 -7.96 1.95 3.90
N ALA A 69 -7.14 1.16 4.58
CA ALA A 69 -6.01 1.62 5.35
C ALA A 69 -4.84 0.63 5.24
N CYS A 70 -3.65 1.11 5.51
CA CYS A 70 -2.44 0.31 5.63
C CYS A 70 -1.48 0.88 6.67
N SER A 71 -0.60 0.03 7.16
CA SER A 71 0.46 0.41 8.09
C SER A 71 1.83 -0.04 7.60
N SER A 72 2.84 0.79 7.86
CA SER A 72 4.25 0.50 7.60
C SER A 72 5.11 0.97 8.77
N GLY A 73 6.28 0.38 8.95
CA GLY A 73 7.22 0.85 9.96
C GLY A 73 7.84 2.19 9.59
N VAL A 74 7.98 3.13 10.53
CA VAL A 74 8.74 4.39 10.28
C VAL A 74 10.16 4.07 9.78
N TRP A 75 10.75 2.99 10.29
CA TRP A 75 12.08 2.54 9.90
C TRP A 75 12.20 2.16 8.42
N GLU A 76 11.11 1.73 7.78
CA GLU A 76 11.12 1.35 6.36
C GLU A 76 11.45 2.55 5.48
N TYR A 77 11.01 3.75 5.88
CA TYR A 77 11.38 5.01 5.23
C TYR A 77 12.78 5.48 5.62
N GLU A 78 13.17 5.33 6.90
CA GLU A 78 14.49 5.78 7.38
C GLU A 78 15.66 4.99 6.77
N THR A 79 15.38 3.76 6.34
CA THR A 79 16.35 2.81 5.78
C THR A 79 16.05 2.43 4.33
N ALA A 80 15.21 3.22 3.66
CA ALA A 80 14.83 3.01 2.26
C ALA A 80 16.07 2.87 1.37
N THR A 81 16.04 1.90 0.46
CA THR A 81 17.13 1.67 -0.49
C THR A 81 16.78 2.33 -1.81
N ASP A 82 17.66 3.21 -2.31
CA ASP A 82 17.49 3.84 -3.60
C ASP A 82 17.74 2.85 -4.76
N ALA A 83 17.39 3.26 -5.99
CA ALA A 83 17.56 2.44 -7.18
C ALA A 83 19.03 2.14 -7.53
N GLN A 84 20.00 2.73 -6.83
CA GLN A 84 21.43 2.48 -6.96
C GLN A 84 21.98 1.59 -5.83
N GLY A 85 21.10 1.09 -4.94
CA GLY A 85 21.48 0.26 -3.79
C GLY A 85 22.03 1.05 -2.61
N GLY A 86 21.90 2.38 -2.61
CA GLY A 86 22.25 3.23 -1.47
C GLY A 86 21.15 3.22 -0.43
N THR A 87 21.51 3.15 0.85
CA THR A 87 20.54 3.33 1.95
C THR A 87 20.39 4.82 2.27
N GLY A 88 19.14 5.27 2.40
CA GLY A 88 18.80 6.66 2.68
C GLY A 88 17.42 6.78 3.30
N THR A 89 17.00 8.03 3.52
CA THR A 89 15.68 8.33 4.08
C THR A 89 14.74 8.72 2.96
N GLU A 90 13.66 7.98 2.79
CA GLU A 90 12.51 8.35 1.96
C GLU A 90 11.57 9.30 2.72
N ALA A 91 10.87 10.16 2.00
CA ALA A 91 9.85 11.01 2.60
C ALA A 91 8.65 10.18 3.03
N LEU A 92 8.07 10.49 4.19
CA LEU A 92 6.80 9.91 4.61
C LEU A 92 5.68 10.30 3.63
N PRO A 93 4.68 9.42 3.43
CA PRO A 93 3.52 9.70 2.61
C PRO A 93 2.75 10.93 3.13
N GLN A 94 2.08 11.62 2.22
CA GLN A 94 1.27 12.80 2.49
C GLN A 94 -0.17 12.62 2.02
N GLU A 95 -1.07 13.36 2.65
CA GLU A 95 -2.45 13.46 2.17
C GLU A 95 -2.48 13.95 0.72
N GLY A 96 -3.16 13.20 -0.12
CA GLY A 96 -3.31 13.48 -1.54
C GLY A 96 -2.34 12.72 -2.45
N ASP A 97 -1.31 12.08 -1.89
CA ASP A 97 -0.39 11.24 -2.66
C ASP A 97 -1.13 10.12 -3.37
N LEU A 98 -0.64 9.77 -4.55
CA LEU A 98 -1.13 8.66 -5.35
C LEU A 98 -0.17 7.49 -5.23
N SER A 99 -0.70 6.28 -5.28
CA SER A 99 0.08 5.04 -5.36
C SER A 99 -0.58 4.05 -6.29
N ILE A 100 0.23 3.32 -7.06
CA ILE A 100 -0.21 2.18 -7.86
C ILE A 100 0.00 0.90 -7.04
N ILE A 101 -1.07 0.15 -6.84
CA ILE A 101 -1.00 -1.14 -6.14
C ILE A 101 -0.85 -2.26 -7.16
N LEU A 102 0.16 -3.09 -6.93
CA LEU A 102 0.51 -4.25 -7.74
C LEU A 102 -0.16 -5.53 -7.20
N ASP A 103 -0.36 -6.51 -8.07
CA ASP A 103 -0.65 -7.89 -7.66
C ASP A 103 0.62 -8.66 -7.28
N GLY A 104 0.46 -9.89 -6.78
CA GLY A 104 1.57 -10.75 -6.37
C GLY A 104 2.52 -11.16 -7.50
N ARG A 105 2.20 -10.80 -8.74
CA ARG A 105 3.04 -11.00 -9.93
C ARG A 105 3.64 -9.69 -10.45
N GLY A 106 3.54 -8.61 -9.69
CA GLY A 106 4.10 -7.31 -10.04
C GLY A 106 3.29 -6.52 -11.08
N HIS A 107 2.08 -6.96 -11.46
CA HIS A 107 1.29 -6.20 -12.43
C HIS A 107 0.48 -5.10 -11.72
N PRO A 108 0.36 -3.89 -12.29
CA PRO A 108 -0.41 -2.82 -11.70
C PRO A 108 -1.93 -3.05 -11.85
N ARG A 109 -2.67 -2.94 -10.73
CA ARG A 109 -4.09 -3.31 -10.68
C ARG A 109 -5.00 -2.24 -10.09
N ALA A 110 -4.48 -1.39 -9.19
CA ALA A 110 -5.26 -0.31 -8.60
C ALA A 110 -4.46 0.99 -8.51
N LEU A 111 -5.16 2.12 -8.58
CA LEU A 111 -4.65 3.43 -8.20
C LEU A 111 -5.38 3.86 -6.94
N VAL A 112 -4.65 4.13 -5.87
CA VAL A 112 -5.20 4.66 -4.62
C VAL A 112 -4.72 6.08 -4.37
N ARG A 113 -5.46 6.82 -3.55
CA ARG A 113 -5.08 8.14 -3.06
C ARG A 113 -5.08 8.15 -1.55
N THR A 114 -3.98 8.56 -0.94
CA THR A 114 -3.88 8.74 0.51
C THR A 114 -4.78 9.90 0.94
N THR A 115 -5.57 9.68 1.98
CA THR A 115 -6.59 10.60 2.50
C THR A 115 -6.29 11.10 3.91
N SER A 116 -5.48 10.36 4.66
CA SER A 116 -5.01 10.72 5.99
C SER A 116 -3.70 9.98 6.25
N VAL A 117 -2.76 10.64 6.90
CA VAL A 117 -1.53 10.03 7.41
C VAL A 117 -1.34 10.42 8.86
N ARG A 118 -1.04 9.45 9.73
CA ARG A 118 -0.64 9.71 11.11
C ARG A 118 0.45 8.76 11.55
N ILE A 119 1.26 9.18 12.51
CA ILE A 119 2.22 8.32 13.18
C ILE A 119 1.66 7.96 14.55
N ALA A 120 1.77 6.69 14.94
CA ALA A 120 1.44 6.22 16.28
C ALA A 120 2.29 5.01 16.65
N ALA A 121 2.42 4.75 17.95
CA ALA A 121 3.03 3.50 18.39
C ALA A 121 2.17 2.31 17.94
N PHE A 122 2.77 1.15 17.70
CA PHE A 122 2.04 -0.09 17.44
C PHE A 122 0.95 -0.25 18.51
N ALA A 123 1.29 -0.21 19.81
CA ALA A 123 0.35 -0.30 20.94
C ALA A 123 -0.87 0.64 20.88
N GLU A 124 -0.77 1.76 20.15
CA GLU A 124 -1.82 2.78 20.06
C GLU A 124 -2.76 2.59 18.86
N VAL A 125 -2.53 1.60 18.00
CA VAL A 125 -3.48 1.23 16.94
C VAL A 125 -4.79 0.71 17.54
N ASP A 126 -5.89 1.35 17.20
CA ASP A 126 -7.21 1.01 17.71
C ASP A 126 -7.97 0.01 16.81
N ALA A 127 -9.09 -0.49 17.30
CA ALA A 127 -9.92 -1.45 16.57
C ALA A 127 -10.59 -0.85 15.33
N GLU A 128 -10.76 0.48 15.28
CA GLU A 128 -11.32 1.13 14.09
C GLU A 128 -10.33 1.07 12.94
N PHE A 129 -9.06 1.40 13.19
CA PHE A 129 -8.00 1.32 12.20
C PHE A 129 -7.74 -0.12 11.74
N ALA A 130 -7.67 -1.08 12.68
CA ALA A 130 -7.55 -2.50 12.35
C ALA A 130 -8.69 -2.99 11.43
N ARG A 131 -9.92 -2.52 11.66
CA ARG A 131 -11.07 -2.82 10.78
C ARG A 131 -10.92 -2.17 9.40
N LEU A 132 -10.34 -0.98 9.29
CA LEU A 132 -10.09 -0.31 8.00
C LEU A 132 -8.97 -0.98 7.20
N GLU A 133 -8.01 -1.63 7.87
CA GLU A 133 -7.01 -2.48 7.23
C GLU A 133 -7.64 -3.70 6.54
N GLY A 134 -8.84 -4.11 6.96
CA GLY A 134 -9.68 -5.03 6.18
C GLY A 134 -9.19 -6.47 6.12
N GLU A 135 -8.33 -6.88 7.04
CA GLU A 135 -7.66 -8.19 7.07
C GLU A 135 -8.34 -9.18 8.03
N ASP A 136 -8.11 -10.48 7.79
CA ASP A 136 -8.59 -11.59 8.60
C ASP A 136 -10.09 -11.48 9.00
N ASP A 137 -10.39 -11.46 10.30
CA ASP A 137 -11.74 -11.36 10.86
C ASP A 137 -12.13 -9.92 11.25
N LEU A 138 -11.34 -8.93 10.81
CA LEU A 138 -11.49 -7.50 11.10
C LEU A 138 -11.30 -7.13 12.59
N SER A 139 -10.80 -8.06 13.41
CA SER A 139 -10.56 -7.81 14.83
C SER A 139 -9.20 -7.17 15.09
N LEU A 140 -9.13 -6.36 16.16
CA LEU A 140 -7.85 -5.84 16.63
C LEU A 140 -6.90 -6.97 17.06
N GLU A 141 -7.42 -8.06 17.63
CA GLU A 141 -6.60 -9.19 18.08
C GLU A 141 -5.90 -9.88 16.92
N ALA A 142 -6.63 -10.20 15.84
CA ALA A 142 -6.03 -10.77 14.63
C ALA A 142 -5.00 -9.80 14.02
N TRP A 143 -5.35 -8.51 13.91
CA TRP A 143 -4.44 -7.48 13.42
C TRP A 143 -3.13 -7.47 14.21
N ARG A 144 -3.19 -7.49 15.55
CA ARG A 144 -2.01 -7.50 16.43
C ARG A 144 -1.10 -8.68 16.16
N ILE A 145 -1.67 -9.89 16.08
CA ILE A 145 -0.91 -11.12 15.86
C ILE A 145 -0.21 -11.09 14.51
N GLY A 146 -0.95 -10.77 13.44
CA GLY A 146 -0.41 -10.71 12.08
C GLY A 146 0.68 -9.64 11.93
N HIS A 147 0.41 -8.43 12.42
CA HIS A 147 1.31 -7.29 12.27
C HIS A 147 2.54 -7.40 13.17
N GLN A 148 2.44 -7.97 14.37
CA GLN A 148 3.60 -8.29 15.19
C GLN A 148 4.57 -9.22 14.45
N ALA A 149 4.04 -10.28 13.81
CA ALA A 149 4.86 -11.21 13.04
C ALA A 149 5.48 -10.54 11.81
N TYR A 150 4.72 -9.70 11.09
CA TYR A 150 5.21 -8.97 9.93
C TYR A 150 6.30 -7.96 10.31
N PHE A 151 6.04 -7.06 11.26
CA PHE A 151 6.99 -6.00 11.65
C PHE A 151 8.27 -6.56 12.26
N SER A 152 8.20 -7.69 12.98
CA SER A 152 9.41 -8.39 13.45
C SER A 152 10.31 -8.85 12.28
N ARG A 153 9.72 -9.34 11.17
CA ARG A 153 10.48 -9.71 9.96
C ARG A 153 11.00 -8.47 9.22
N SER A 154 10.16 -7.44 9.10
CA SER A 154 10.53 -6.16 8.47
C SER A 154 11.74 -5.52 9.16
N GLN A 155 11.70 -5.35 10.49
CA GLN A 155 12.84 -4.79 11.24
C GLN A 155 14.14 -5.58 11.02
N ALA A 156 14.07 -6.91 11.03
CA ALA A 156 15.23 -7.76 10.78
C ALA A 156 15.78 -7.58 9.35
N ALA A 157 14.91 -7.49 8.35
CA ALA A 157 15.29 -7.25 6.95
C ALA A 157 15.94 -5.86 6.75
N HIS A 158 15.48 -4.86 7.50
CA HIS A 158 16.01 -3.50 7.49
C HIS A 158 17.21 -3.29 8.42
N GLY A 159 17.67 -4.33 9.14
CA GLY A 159 18.81 -4.25 10.06
C GLY A 159 18.55 -3.39 11.30
N VAL A 160 17.29 -3.23 11.68
CA VAL A 160 16.84 -2.38 12.79
C VAL A 160 16.72 -3.22 14.05
N ALA A 161 17.44 -2.83 15.10
CA ALA A 161 17.30 -3.44 16.41
C ALA A 161 16.00 -2.98 17.10
N PRO A 162 15.45 -3.75 18.07
CA PRO A 162 14.34 -3.29 18.89
C PRO A 162 14.62 -1.92 19.53
N VAL A 163 13.60 -1.08 19.63
CA VAL A 163 13.74 0.31 20.11
C VAL A 163 13.99 0.32 21.63
N ASP A 164 13.40 -0.62 22.37
CA ASP A 164 13.66 -0.86 23.78
C ASP A 164 14.63 -2.05 24.01
N PRO A 165 15.85 -1.81 24.53
CA PRO A 165 16.82 -2.87 24.84
C PRO A 165 16.39 -3.78 26.00
N ALA A 166 15.34 -3.43 26.75
CA ALA A 166 14.75 -4.27 27.78
C ALA A 166 13.76 -5.30 27.22
N VAL A 167 13.34 -5.16 25.96
CA VAL A 167 12.59 -6.21 25.26
C VAL A 167 13.55 -7.39 25.08
N GLU A 168 13.26 -8.50 25.78
CA GLU A 168 14.04 -9.72 25.65
C GLU A 168 14.13 -10.12 24.17
N SER A 169 15.18 -10.85 23.79
CA SER A 169 15.45 -11.28 22.41
C SER A 169 14.35 -12.15 21.75
N SER A 170 13.23 -12.34 22.42
CA SER A 170 12.03 -13.07 22.02
C SER A 170 10.74 -12.23 21.95
N GLY A 171 10.76 -10.97 22.42
CA GLY A 171 9.59 -10.09 22.46
C GLY A 171 9.54 -9.09 21.31
N PHE A 172 8.32 -8.70 20.89
CA PHE A 172 8.13 -7.57 19.98
C PHE A 172 7.96 -6.29 20.80
N ASP A 173 8.63 -5.23 20.39
CA ASP A 173 8.52 -3.93 21.02
C ASP A 173 7.26 -3.22 20.52
N GLU A 174 6.22 -3.13 21.35
CA GLU A 174 4.96 -2.49 20.97
C GLU A 174 5.04 -0.95 20.92
N SER A 175 6.17 -0.34 21.32
CA SER A 175 6.37 1.11 21.23
C SER A 175 6.83 1.59 19.84
N VAL A 176 7.16 0.64 18.94
CA VAL A 176 7.63 0.94 17.58
C VAL A 176 6.64 1.85 16.85
N GLN A 177 7.18 2.87 16.20
CA GLN A 177 6.37 3.86 15.50
C GLN A 177 5.98 3.35 14.13
N LEU A 178 4.68 3.40 13.84
CA LEU A 178 4.10 3.05 12.55
C LEU A 178 3.61 4.30 11.83
N VAL A 179 3.73 4.30 10.52
CA VAL A 179 3.03 5.20 9.62
C VAL A 179 1.70 4.55 9.28
N LEU A 180 0.61 5.24 9.58
CA LEU A 180 -0.75 4.76 9.41
C LEU A 180 -1.43 5.60 8.34
N GLU A 181 -1.71 4.98 7.20
CA GLU A 181 -2.36 5.62 6.06
C GLU A 181 -3.80 5.15 5.93
N GLN A 182 -4.72 6.08 5.67
CA GLN A 182 -6.02 5.76 5.09
C GLN A 182 -6.04 6.19 3.64
N PHE A 183 -6.68 5.43 2.77
CA PHE A 183 -6.72 5.72 1.34
C PHE A 183 -8.07 5.40 0.71
N GLU A 184 -8.30 6.00 -0.46
CA GLU A 184 -9.44 5.70 -1.31
C GLU A 184 -9.01 5.09 -2.65
N LEU A 185 -9.77 4.10 -3.14
CA LEU A 185 -9.60 3.56 -4.48
C LEU A 185 -10.05 4.59 -5.51
N ARG A 186 -9.14 4.98 -6.43
CA ARG A 186 -9.42 5.90 -7.53
C ARG A 186 -9.63 5.18 -8.85
N TYR A 187 -8.93 4.06 -9.07
CA TYR A 187 -9.07 3.24 -10.27
C TYR A 187 -8.78 1.76 -9.95
N PRO A 188 -9.53 0.78 -10.49
CA PRO A 188 -10.76 0.96 -11.28
C PRO A 188 -11.89 1.61 -10.46
N PRO A 189 -12.87 2.26 -11.11
CA PRO A 189 -14.04 2.74 -10.38
C PRO A 189 -14.76 1.56 -9.73
N ARG A 190 -15.26 1.75 -8.51
CA ARG A 190 -16.11 0.74 -7.86
C ARG A 190 -17.30 0.45 -8.77
N ARG A 191 -17.54 -0.82 -9.05
CA ARG A 191 -18.73 -1.25 -9.80
C ARG A 191 -19.97 -0.82 -9.01
N SER A 192 -20.96 -0.30 -9.72
CA SER A 192 -22.25 -0.02 -9.10
C SER A 192 -22.96 -1.36 -8.84
N PRO A 193 -23.76 -1.51 -7.78
CA PRO A 193 -24.56 -2.71 -7.54
C PRO A 193 -25.46 -3.10 -8.74
N SER A 194 -25.82 -2.11 -9.58
CA SER A 194 -26.58 -2.30 -10.82
C SER A 194 -25.82 -3.00 -11.94
N ASP A 195 -24.49 -2.96 -11.93
CA ASP A 195 -23.65 -3.52 -12.99
C ASP A 195 -23.58 -5.06 -12.88
N ASP A 196 -23.63 -5.61 -11.66
CA ASP A 196 -23.65 -7.06 -11.42
C ASP A 196 -25.01 -7.70 -11.79
N ALA A 197 -26.12 -6.96 -11.64
CA ALA A 197 -27.45 -7.45 -12.02
C ALA A 197 -27.62 -7.67 -13.54
N THR A 198 -26.80 -6.99 -14.36
CA THR A 198 -26.87 -7.09 -15.82
C THR A 198 -26.08 -8.29 -16.35
N ALA A 199 -25.02 -8.73 -15.63
CA ALA A 199 -24.24 -9.91 -16.01
C ALA A 199 -25.02 -11.23 -15.82
N ASP A 200 -25.91 -11.27 -14.83
CA ASP A 200 -26.74 -12.46 -14.53
C ASP A 200 -27.92 -12.65 -15.49
N HIS A 201 -28.25 -11.64 -16.31
CA HIS A 201 -29.38 -11.72 -17.25
C HIS A 201 -28.97 -12.10 -18.69
N ILE A 202 -27.68 -12.14 -18.99
CA ILE A 202 -27.17 -12.50 -20.33
C ILE A 202 -26.77 -13.99 -20.41
N SER A 203 -26.78 -14.71 -19.28
CA SER A 203 -26.39 -16.13 -19.19
C SER A 203 -27.58 -17.11 -18.98
N ARG A 204 -28.79 -16.77 -19.41
CA ARG A 204 -29.95 -17.70 -19.37
C ARG A 204 -30.62 -17.88 -20.72
#